data_AF-A0A444YGN2-F1
#
_entry.id   AF-A0A444YGN2-F1
#
_cell.length_a   1.000
_cell.length_b   1.000
_cell.length_c   1.000
_cell.angle_alpha   90.00
_cell.angle_beta   90.00
_cell.angle_gamma   90.00
#
_symmetry.space_group_name_H-M   'P 1'
#
loop_
_entity.id
_entity.type
_entity.pdbx_description
1 polymer ?
#
loop_
_entity_poly.entity_id
_entity_poly.type
_entity_poly.pdbx_seq_one_letter_code
_entity_poly.pdbx_strand_id
1 'polypeptide(L)'
;MAVATSLTVTTPKKLSSLSSLSSPTLHSLFFSKALSFSPSSSSFLSLRKTLLLSPSHHTRTRRRSFTLSASANPHNYDFDLFTIGAGSGGVRASRFAANYGASVAICELPFSTISSDVTGGVGGTCVLRGCVPKKLLVYSSKYSHEFEESNGFGWKYESEPKHDWSTLIANKNAELQRLTGIYKNILKNSNVQLIEGRGKIVDPHTVDVDGKLYTARHILVSVGGRPFIPDIPGSEHAIDSDAALDLPSKPEKIAIVGGGYIALEFAGIFNGLKSDVHVFIRQKKVLRGFDEEIRDFVGEQMALRGIEFHTEESPQAVVKSADGSLSLKTNKGTVEGFSHIMFATGRKPNTKNIGLESVGVKIDKKGAIEVNEYSQSSVPSIWAVGDVTDRINLTPVALMEGVALAKTLFLNEPTKPEYSYVPSAVFSQPPIGQVGLTEEQAVEQYGDVDIFTSNFRPLKATLSGLPDRTFMKLIVCAKTNKVLGLHMCGEDSPEITQGFAVAIKAGLTKADFDATVGIHPTAAEEFVTMRTPTRKIRKTNPSEGRSESEVKAVAGT
;
A
#
# COMPACT_ATOMS: atom_id res chain seq x y z
N MET A 1 38.49 -24.99 52.16
CA MET A 1 38.39 -26.04 53.18
C MET A 1 37.12 -25.73 53.96
N ALA A 2 36.02 -26.46 53.76
CA ALA A 2 35.70 -27.78 54.33
C ALA A 2 35.00 -27.63 55.70
N VAL A 3 33.90 -28.28 56.10
CA VAL A 3 32.78 -29.07 55.50
C VAL A 3 32.02 -29.69 56.72
N ALA A 4 30.78 -30.21 56.58
CA ALA A 4 29.99 -30.95 57.61
C ALA A 4 29.41 -30.09 58.78
N THR A 5 28.39 -30.45 59.60
CA THR A 5 27.31 -31.50 59.66
C THR A 5 26.33 -31.15 60.82
N SER A 6 25.12 -31.70 61.03
CA SER A 6 24.00 -32.21 60.18
C SER A 6 22.82 -32.73 61.08
N LEU A 7 21.72 -33.21 60.46
CA LEU A 7 20.71 -34.21 60.93
C LEU A 7 19.59 -33.90 61.97
N THR A 8 18.35 -34.26 61.56
CA THR A 8 17.18 -34.84 62.31
C THR A 8 16.52 -34.06 63.48
N VAL A 9 15.18 -33.90 63.65
CA VAL A 9 13.91 -34.62 63.35
C VAL A 9 13.28 -35.31 64.59
N THR A 10 12.07 -34.88 64.97
CA THR A 10 10.98 -35.70 65.58
C THR A 10 9.60 -35.00 65.46
N THR A 11 8.52 -35.77 65.56
CA THR A 11 7.07 -35.39 65.52
C THR A 11 6.35 -36.04 66.75
N PRO A 12 5.00 -36.21 66.94
CA PRO A 12 3.82 -35.91 66.10
C PRO A 12 2.47 -35.52 66.83
N LYS A 13 1.35 -35.43 66.06
CA LYS A 13 -0.11 -35.51 66.47
C LYS A 13 -0.63 -34.35 67.36
N LYS A 14 -1.94 -34.07 67.54
CA LYS A 14 -3.27 -34.20 66.84
C LYS A 14 -4.25 -33.33 67.68
N LEU A 15 -5.40 -32.78 67.25
CA LEU A 15 -6.15 -32.67 65.97
C LEU A 15 -6.50 -31.14 65.82
N SER A 16 -7.54 -30.54 65.21
CA SER A 16 -8.72 -30.75 64.32
C SER A 16 -9.12 -29.33 63.80
N SER A 17 -10.04 -29.04 62.85
CA SER A 17 -11.10 -29.77 62.12
C SER A 17 -11.51 -28.97 60.84
N LEU A 18 -12.49 -29.48 60.07
CA LEU A 18 -13.45 -28.83 59.13
C LEU A 18 -13.25 -27.34 58.74
N SER A 19 -13.35 -26.92 57.48
CA SER A 19 -14.08 -27.50 56.34
C SER A 19 -13.28 -27.48 55.00
N SER A 20 -13.89 -27.97 53.91
CA SER A 20 -13.21 -28.31 52.64
C SER A 20 -14.09 -28.08 51.40
N LEU A 21 -13.47 -28.13 50.20
CA LEU A 21 -14.06 -28.09 48.84
C LEU A 21 -14.50 -26.67 48.41
N SER A 22 -14.16 -26.05 47.26
CA SER A 22 -13.64 -26.40 45.91
C SER A 22 -14.69 -26.28 44.80
N SER A 23 -14.28 -25.79 43.61
CA SER A 23 -15.06 -25.73 42.35
C SER A 23 -16.14 -24.61 42.26
N PRO A 24 -16.62 -24.24 41.05
CA PRO A 24 -15.92 -24.09 39.76
C PRO A 24 -16.30 -22.77 39.01
N THR A 25 -16.02 -22.75 37.70
CA THR A 25 -16.30 -21.69 36.70
C THR A 25 -17.76 -21.21 36.59
N LEU A 26 -17.95 -19.89 36.45
CA LEU A 26 -18.97 -19.19 35.64
C LEU A 26 -18.33 -17.85 35.17
N HIS A 27 -18.43 -17.35 33.93
CA HIS A 27 -19.58 -17.13 33.03
C HIS A 27 -20.55 -16.02 33.51
N SER A 28 -20.25 -14.77 33.16
CA SER A 28 -21.17 -13.62 33.17
C SER A 28 -21.41 -13.17 31.71
N LEU A 29 -22.56 -13.51 31.14
CA LEU A 29 -23.81 -12.72 31.19
C LEU A 29 -23.75 -11.43 30.36
N PHE A 30 -23.80 -11.58 29.04
CA PHE A 30 -24.32 -10.54 28.14
C PHE A 30 -25.81 -10.31 28.44
N PHE A 31 -26.18 -9.10 28.86
CA PHE A 31 -27.58 -8.67 28.94
C PHE A 31 -27.99 -7.92 27.67
N SER A 32 -28.55 -8.64 26.70
CA SER A 32 -29.19 -8.03 25.53
C SER A 32 -30.46 -7.30 25.94
N LYS A 33 -30.45 -5.97 25.92
CA LYS A 33 -31.66 -5.16 26.12
C LYS A 33 -31.88 -4.26 24.89
N ALA A 34 -32.75 -4.71 24.00
CA ALA A 34 -33.10 -3.95 22.80
C ALA A 34 -33.86 -2.67 23.16
N LEU A 35 -33.44 -1.54 22.60
CA LEU A 35 -34.11 -0.24 22.71
C LEU A 35 -34.60 0.19 21.32
N SER A 36 -35.87 -0.08 21.05
CA SER A 36 -36.55 0.34 19.82
C SER A 36 -36.89 1.83 19.88
N PHE A 37 -36.24 2.65 19.06
CA PHE A 37 -36.64 4.05 18.86
C PHE A 37 -37.75 4.16 17.81
N SER A 38 -38.94 4.57 18.26
CA SER A 38 -40.02 5.06 17.38
C SER A 38 -39.91 6.58 17.24
N PRO A 39 -39.95 7.16 16.02
CA PRO A 39 -39.97 8.60 15.84
C PRO A 39 -41.36 9.18 16.20
N SER A 40 -41.41 10.04 17.21
CA SER A 40 -42.63 10.78 17.58
C SER A 40 -42.90 11.92 16.60
N SER A 41 -44.13 12.01 16.11
CA SER A 41 -44.58 13.13 15.27
C SER A 41 -44.67 14.45 16.04
N SER A 42 -44.23 15.56 15.43
CA SER A 42 -44.66 16.91 15.79
C SER A 42 -44.96 17.73 14.52
N SER A 43 -45.96 18.59 14.61
CA SER A 43 -46.57 19.29 13.48
C SER A 43 -45.97 20.68 13.25
N PHE A 44 -45.80 21.09 11.99
CA PHE A 44 -45.68 22.50 11.60
C PHE A 44 -46.63 22.87 10.46
N LEU A 45 -46.90 24.17 10.35
CA LEU A 45 -48.13 24.69 9.75
C LEU A 45 -48.18 24.61 8.21
N SER A 46 -49.39 24.43 7.69
CA SER A 46 -49.70 24.67 6.29
C SER A 46 -49.66 26.18 5.98
N LEU A 47 -49.00 26.55 4.89
CA LEU A 47 -49.31 27.80 4.19
C LEU A 47 -49.55 27.51 2.70
N ARG A 48 -50.80 27.58 2.25
CA ARG A 48 -51.14 27.46 0.83
C ARG A 48 -50.61 28.67 0.05
N LYS A 49 -49.97 28.43 -1.09
CA LYS A 49 -49.98 29.38 -2.21
C LYS A 49 -50.45 28.67 -3.47
N THR A 50 -51.58 29.14 -3.99
CA THR A 50 -52.22 28.59 -5.18
C THR A 50 -51.54 29.12 -6.44
N LEU A 51 -51.10 28.25 -7.34
CA LEU A 51 -51.00 28.57 -8.77
C LEU A 51 -51.90 27.63 -9.56
N LEU A 52 -52.78 28.23 -10.37
CA LEU A 52 -53.59 27.56 -11.38
C LEU A 52 -52.82 27.61 -12.71
N LEU A 53 -52.78 26.50 -13.44
CA LEU A 53 -52.52 26.47 -14.88
C LEU A 53 -53.16 25.21 -15.50
N SER A 54 -53.52 25.32 -16.78
CA SER A 54 -54.59 24.53 -17.41
C SER A 54 -54.14 23.17 -17.98
N PRO A 55 -55.07 22.20 -18.17
CA PRO A 55 -54.72 20.86 -18.67
C PRO A 55 -54.54 20.81 -20.19
N SER A 56 -53.67 19.92 -20.68
CA SER A 56 -53.61 19.55 -22.09
C SER A 56 -53.19 18.08 -22.33
N HIS A 57 -53.97 17.42 -23.18
CA HIS A 57 -53.78 16.13 -23.87
C HIS A 57 -52.72 15.10 -23.39
N HIS A 58 -53.20 14.01 -22.78
CA HIS A 58 -52.51 12.72 -22.85
C HIS A 58 -52.47 12.19 -24.30
N THR A 59 -51.27 12.08 -24.88
CA THR A 59 -51.03 11.24 -26.07
C THR A 59 -50.43 9.90 -25.66
N ARG A 60 -51.09 8.81 -26.06
CA ARG A 60 -50.79 7.44 -25.57
C ARG A 60 -49.73 6.77 -26.43
N THR A 61 -48.45 7.08 -26.19
CA THR A 61 -47.32 6.50 -26.94
C THR A 61 -47.19 4.98 -26.69
N ARG A 62 -47.57 4.20 -27.71
CA ARG A 62 -47.57 2.74 -27.72
C ARG A 62 -46.13 2.20 -27.78
N ARG A 63 -45.53 1.88 -26.62
CA ARG A 63 -44.24 1.16 -26.55
C ARG A 63 -44.35 -0.13 -27.38
N ARG A 64 -43.64 -0.18 -28.52
CA ARG A 64 -43.39 -1.42 -29.25
C ARG A 64 -42.39 -2.25 -28.44
N SER A 65 -42.83 -3.41 -27.95
CA SER A 65 -41.94 -4.46 -27.47
C SER A 65 -41.21 -5.06 -28.68
N PHE A 66 -40.06 -4.51 -29.04
CA PHE A 66 -39.12 -5.22 -29.90
C PHE A 66 -38.47 -6.33 -29.08
N THR A 67 -38.98 -7.54 -29.25
CA THR A 67 -38.22 -8.75 -28.94
C THR A 67 -37.01 -8.79 -29.86
N LEU A 68 -35.86 -8.37 -29.34
CA LEU A 68 -34.58 -8.71 -29.94
C LEU A 68 -34.49 -10.24 -29.97
N SER A 69 -34.52 -10.80 -31.18
CA SER A 69 -34.18 -12.20 -31.39
C SER A 69 -32.78 -12.44 -30.87
N ALA A 70 -32.61 -13.38 -29.95
CA ALA A 70 -31.30 -13.77 -29.47
C ALA A 70 -30.49 -14.33 -30.66
N SER A 71 -29.53 -13.55 -31.15
CA SER A 71 -28.54 -14.04 -32.11
C SER A 71 -27.71 -15.11 -31.41
N ALA A 72 -27.90 -16.37 -31.79
CA ALA A 72 -27.21 -17.49 -31.17
C ALA A 72 -25.69 -17.30 -31.25
N ASN A 73 -25.05 -17.19 -30.09
CA ASN A 73 -23.61 -16.98 -30.02
C ASN A 73 -22.93 -18.34 -30.28
N PRO A 74 -22.07 -18.49 -31.31
CA PRO A 74 -21.69 -19.81 -31.83
C PRO A 74 -20.68 -20.60 -30.97
N HIS A 75 -20.27 -20.06 -29.82
CA HIS A 75 -19.39 -20.74 -28.87
C HIS A 75 -20.02 -20.72 -27.48
N ASN A 76 -20.28 -21.93 -26.95
CA ASN A 76 -20.88 -22.15 -25.65
C ASN A 76 -19.77 -22.32 -24.61
N TYR A 77 -19.19 -21.20 -24.17
CA TYR A 77 -18.12 -21.15 -23.17
C TYR A 77 -18.63 -21.58 -21.78
N ASP A 78 -17.75 -22.13 -20.93
CA ASP A 78 -18.07 -22.42 -19.53
C ASP A 78 -18.31 -21.12 -18.73
N PHE A 79 -17.56 -20.06 -19.05
CA PHE A 79 -17.63 -18.76 -18.38
C PHE A 79 -17.63 -17.58 -19.35
N ASP A 80 -18.17 -16.44 -18.92
CA ASP A 80 -17.99 -15.16 -19.59
C ASP A 80 -16.65 -14.51 -19.20
N LEU A 81 -16.17 -14.78 -17.98
CA LEU A 81 -14.86 -14.35 -17.48
C LEU A 81 -14.16 -15.48 -16.72
N PHE A 82 -12.92 -15.75 -17.09
CA PHE A 82 -12.01 -16.58 -16.30
C PHE A 82 -10.81 -15.75 -15.82
N THR A 83 -10.66 -15.60 -14.51
CA THR A 83 -9.59 -14.80 -13.90
C THR A 83 -8.46 -15.67 -13.38
N ILE A 84 -7.22 -15.38 -13.76
CA ILE A 84 -6.01 -16.03 -13.23
C ILE A 84 -5.39 -15.12 -12.16
N GLY A 85 -5.46 -15.56 -10.89
CA GLY A 85 -4.94 -14.86 -9.71
C GLY A 85 -6.04 -14.16 -8.90
N ALA A 86 -6.26 -14.62 -7.66
CA ALA A 86 -7.20 -14.03 -6.70
C ALA A 86 -6.55 -12.97 -5.80
N GLY A 87 -5.69 -12.14 -6.40
CA GLY A 87 -5.22 -10.88 -5.82
C GLY A 87 -6.26 -9.76 -5.91
N SER A 88 -5.87 -8.56 -5.48
CA SER A 88 -6.77 -7.40 -5.34
C SER A 88 -7.56 -7.06 -6.61
N GLY A 89 -6.89 -6.98 -7.77
CA GLY A 89 -7.52 -6.68 -9.05
C GLY A 89 -8.47 -7.80 -9.51
N GLY A 90 -7.99 -9.03 -9.58
CA GLY A 90 -8.75 -10.21 -10.02
C GLY A 90 -10.00 -10.48 -9.18
N VAL A 91 -9.91 -10.38 -7.85
CA VAL A 91 -11.09 -10.52 -6.96
C VAL A 91 -12.09 -9.40 -7.18
N ARG A 92 -11.62 -8.15 -7.36
CA ARG A 92 -12.49 -7.00 -7.60
C ARG A 92 -13.20 -7.09 -8.95
N ALA A 93 -12.48 -7.41 -10.00
CA ALA A 93 -13.02 -7.58 -11.35
C ALA A 93 -14.05 -8.72 -11.40
N SER A 94 -13.67 -9.91 -10.89
CA SER A 94 -14.54 -11.10 -10.92
C SER A 94 -15.85 -10.88 -10.16
N ARG A 95 -15.77 -10.27 -8.96
CA ARG A 95 -16.96 -9.90 -8.18
C ARG A 95 -17.84 -8.90 -8.92
N PHE A 96 -17.27 -7.87 -9.56
CA PHE A 96 -18.07 -6.85 -10.26
C PHE A 96 -18.70 -7.42 -11.54
N ALA A 97 -17.97 -8.23 -12.31
CA ALA A 97 -18.49 -8.96 -13.47
C ALA A 97 -19.68 -9.86 -13.11
N ALA A 98 -19.56 -10.67 -12.05
CA ALA A 98 -20.66 -11.53 -11.59
C ALA A 98 -21.86 -10.73 -11.06
N ASN A 99 -21.63 -9.61 -10.37
CA ASN A 99 -22.70 -8.68 -9.97
C ASN A 99 -23.39 -8.00 -11.18
N TYR A 100 -22.75 -7.98 -12.36
CA TYR A 100 -23.31 -7.52 -13.63
C TYR A 100 -23.95 -8.66 -14.46
N GLY A 101 -24.04 -9.87 -13.91
CA GLY A 101 -24.74 -11.01 -14.51
C GLY A 101 -23.87 -11.97 -15.35
N ALA A 102 -22.55 -11.78 -15.37
CA ALA A 102 -21.62 -12.68 -16.07
C ALA A 102 -21.46 -14.03 -15.33
N SER A 103 -21.26 -15.12 -16.07
CA SER A 103 -20.71 -16.36 -15.50
C SER A 103 -19.21 -16.19 -15.25
N VAL A 104 -18.72 -16.39 -14.02
CA VAL A 104 -17.33 -16.07 -13.65
C VAL A 104 -16.64 -17.17 -12.85
N ALA A 105 -15.45 -17.55 -13.30
CA ALA A 105 -14.49 -18.34 -12.53
C ALA A 105 -13.22 -17.54 -12.18
N ILE A 106 -12.55 -17.94 -11.11
CA ILE A 106 -11.24 -17.43 -10.71
C ILE A 106 -10.37 -18.57 -10.19
N CYS A 107 -9.15 -18.71 -10.71
CA CYS A 107 -8.16 -19.66 -10.19
C CYS A 107 -7.09 -18.96 -9.33
N GLU A 108 -6.63 -19.64 -8.28
CA GLU A 108 -5.53 -19.18 -7.41
C GLU A 108 -4.75 -20.39 -6.87
N LEU A 109 -3.46 -20.20 -6.60
CA LEU A 109 -2.61 -21.24 -6.04
C LEU A 109 -2.99 -21.57 -4.58
N PRO A 110 -2.70 -22.79 -4.10
CA PRO A 110 -2.78 -23.13 -2.68
C PRO A 110 -2.12 -22.09 -1.75
N PHE A 111 -2.71 -21.92 -0.56
CA PHE A 111 -2.28 -20.89 0.40
C PHE A 111 -0.82 -21.06 0.85
N SER A 112 -0.08 -19.95 0.89
CA SER A 112 1.20 -19.86 1.62
C SER A 112 1.53 -18.43 2.04
N THR A 113 2.18 -18.29 3.19
CA THR A 113 2.77 -17.04 3.69
C THR A 113 3.97 -16.58 2.88
N ILE A 114 4.66 -17.49 2.18
CA ILE A 114 5.76 -17.20 1.23
C ILE A 114 5.34 -17.70 -0.16
N SER A 115 5.44 -16.87 -1.20
CA SER A 115 4.98 -17.25 -2.55
C SER A 115 5.99 -18.14 -3.27
N SER A 116 5.50 -19.14 -4.01
CA SER A 116 6.31 -19.97 -4.91
C SER A 116 5.59 -20.19 -6.25
N ASP A 117 6.23 -20.90 -7.19
CA ASP A 117 5.58 -21.29 -8.46
C ASP A 117 4.39 -22.26 -8.30
N VAL A 118 4.18 -22.81 -7.09
CA VAL A 118 3.06 -23.71 -6.75
C VAL A 118 2.23 -23.24 -5.55
N THR A 119 2.58 -22.12 -4.91
CA THR A 119 1.84 -21.56 -3.76
C THR A 119 1.69 -20.04 -3.82
N GLY A 120 0.53 -19.55 -3.42
CA GLY A 120 0.12 -18.16 -3.51
C GLY A 120 -0.95 -17.85 -2.47
N GLY A 121 -2.21 -17.98 -2.84
CA GLY A 121 -3.34 -17.92 -1.91
C GLY A 121 -4.26 -16.72 -2.10
N VAL A 122 -5.55 -16.95 -1.83
CA VAL A 122 -6.63 -15.99 -2.04
C VAL A 122 -6.45 -14.72 -1.20
N GLY A 123 -6.59 -13.57 -1.84
CA GLY A 123 -6.22 -12.25 -1.30
C GLY A 123 -4.90 -11.72 -1.88
N GLY A 124 -4.03 -12.62 -2.35
CA GLY A 124 -2.77 -12.29 -3.02
C GLY A 124 -1.81 -11.43 -2.17
N THR A 125 -0.87 -10.76 -2.85
CA THR A 125 0.25 -10.06 -2.21
C THR A 125 -0.17 -9.06 -1.14
N CYS A 126 -1.18 -8.22 -1.38
CA CYS A 126 -1.54 -7.16 -0.43
C CYS A 126 -2.11 -7.69 0.90
N VAL A 127 -2.85 -8.80 0.85
CA VAL A 127 -3.40 -9.45 2.05
C VAL A 127 -2.34 -10.32 2.73
N LEU A 128 -1.60 -11.13 1.97
CA LEU A 128 -0.76 -12.20 2.54
C LEU A 128 0.71 -11.81 2.75
N ARG A 129 1.26 -10.96 1.86
CA ARG A 129 2.71 -10.78 1.63
C ARG A 129 3.04 -9.31 1.33
N GLY A 130 2.37 -8.38 2.02
CA GLY A 130 2.36 -6.98 1.64
C GLY A 130 1.58 -6.11 2.62
N CYS A 131 0.69 -5.26 2.10
CA CYS A 131 -0.01 -4.18 2.81
C CYS A 131 -0.37 -4.50 4.26
N VAL A 132 -1.14 -5.58 4.47
CA VAL A 132 -1.71 -5.95 5.78
C VAL A 132 -0.64 -6.41 6.77
N PRO A 133 0.10 -7.52 6.56
CA PRO A 133 1.07 -8.01 7.53
C PRO A 133 2.19 -6.99 7.78
N LYS A 134 2.67 -6.29 6.75
CA LYS A 134 3.65 -5.21 6.91
C LYS A 134 3.10 -4.08 7.79
N LYS A 135 1.84 -3.66 7.61
CA LYS A 135 1.24 -2.60 8.45
C LYS A 135 1.05 -3.06 9.90
N LEU A 136 0.73 -4.34 10.14
CA LEU A 136 0.70 -4.93 11.49
C LEU A 136 2.09 -4.90 12.15
N LEU A 137 3.15 -5.25 11.42
CA LEU A 137 4.52 -5.13 11.93
C LEU A 137 4.92 -3.67 12.20
N VAL A 138 4.54 -2.73 11.32
CA VAL A 138 4.75 -1.28 11.55
C VAL A 138 4.07 -0.83 12.85
N TYR A 139 2.80 -1.19 13.08
CA TYR A 139 2.13 -0.89 14.35
C TYR A 139 2.88 -1.48 15.55
N SER A 140 3.33 -2.74 15.48
CA SER A 140 4.11 -3.33 16.58
C SER A 140 5.45 -2.63 16.83
N SER A 141 6.10 -2.11 15.78
CA SER A 141 7.40 -1.43 15.88
C SER A 141 7.31 0.00 16.44
N LYS A 142 6.14 0.65 16.34
CA LYS A 142 5.92 1.96 16.96
C LYS A 142 6.02 1.92 18.49
N TYR A 143 5.54 0.85 19.12
CA TYR A 143 5.41 0.80 20.59
C TYR A 143 6.71 1.06 21.35
N SER A 144 7.87 0.66 20.83
CA SER A 144 9.14 0.92 21.52
C SER A 144 9.50 2.41 21.56
N HIS A 145 9.09 3.18 20.53
CA HIS A 145 9.17 4.64 20.56
C HIS A 145 8.09 5.22 21.48
N GLU A 146 6.85 4.73 21.42
CA GLU A 146 5.76 5.23 22.27
C GLU A 146 6.04 5.03 23.78
N PHE A 147 6.69 3.93 24.19
CA PHE A 147 7.16 3.72 25.57
C PHE A 147 8.29 4.70 25.95
N GLU A 148 9.28 4.87 25.07
CA GLU A 148 10.40 5.80 25.25
C GLU A 148 9.89 7.25 25.41
N GLU A 149 9.00 7.68 24.50
CA GLU A 149 8.29 8.96 24.50
C GLU A 149 7.45 9.19 25.77
N SER A 150 6.85 8.13 26.33
CA SER A 150 5.92 8.23 27.47
C SER A 150 6.57 8.82 28.73
N ASN A 151 7.88 8.59 28.91
CA ASN A 151 8.66 9.14 30.03
C ASN A 151 8.60 10.69 30.05
N GLY A 152 8.62 11.33 28.89
CA GLY A 152 8.50 12.79 28.74
C GLY A 152 7.11 13.35 29.11
N PHE A 153 6.09 12.50 29.10
CA PHE A 153 4.75 12.80 29.60
C PHE A 153 4.53 12.35 31.06
N GLY A 154 5.60 11.95 31.76
CA GLY A 154 5.57 11.61 33.20
C GLY A 154 5.19 10.16 33.51
N TRP A 155 5.02 9.29 32.51
CA TRP A 155 4.86 7.86 32.73
C TRP A 155 6.16 7.25 33.27
N LYS A 156 6.04 6.16 34.02
CA LYS A 156 7.15 5.42 34.63
C LYS A 156 6.81 3.93 34.70
N TYR A 157 7.83 3.09 34.59
CA TYR A 157 7.73 1.64 34.66
C TYR A 157 8.91 1.07 35.44
N GLU A 158 8.73 -0.09 36.09
CA GLU A 158 9.77 -0.74 36.90
C GLU A 158 10.85 -1.44 36.06
N SER A 159 10.52 -1.78 34.80
CA SER A 159 11.44 -2.37 33.83
C SER A 159 10.97 -2.09 32.41
N GLU A 160 11.91 -2.03 31.47
CA GLU A 160 11.64 -1.81 30.04
C GLU A 160 10.68 -2.88 29.46
N PRO A 161 9.61 -2.48 28.74
CA PRO A 161 8.70 -3.42 28.10
C PRO A 161 9.39 -4.35 27.10
N LYS A 162 9.21 -5.66 27.27
CA LYS A 162 9.82 -6.69 26.41
C LYS A 162 8.91 -7.01 25.22
N HIS A 163 9.50 -7.07 24.02
CA HIS A 163 8.82 -7.54 22.82
C HIS A 163 8.91 -9.07 22.70
N ASP A 164 7.81 -9.72 22.31
CA ASP A 164 7.81 -11.12 21.88
C ASP A 164 7.42 -11.22 20.40
N TRP A 165 8.41 -11.61 19.60
CA TRP A 165 8.26 -11.86 18.17
C TRP A 165 7.30 -13.02 17.87
N SER A 166 7.26 -14.05 18.71
CA SER A 166 6.44 -15.24 18.48
C SER A 166 4.95 -14.94 18.60
N THR A 167 4.53 -14.21 19.64
CA THR A 167 3.16 -13.67 19.77
C THR A 167 2.80 -12.74 18.60
N LEU A 168 3.71 -11.87 18.16
CA LEU A 168 3.46 -10.98 17.02
C LEU A 168 3.19 -11.76 15.72
N ILE A 169 4.05 -12.72 15.38
CA ILE A 169 3.91 -13.51 14.15
C ILE A 169 2.71 -14.46 14.22
N ALA A 170 2.41 -15.05 15.38
CA ALA A 170 1.21 -15.85 15.60
C ALA A 170 -0.08 -15.03 15.39
N ASN A 171 -0.18 -13.87 16.02
CA ASN A 171 -1.34 -12.98 15.88
C ASN A 171 -1.50 -12.46 14.44
N LYS A 172 -0.39 -12.07 13.79
CA LYS A 172 -0.36 -11.74 12.36
C LYS A 172 -0.93 -12.89 11.52
N ASN A 173 -0.42 -14.11 11.68
CA ASN A 173 -0.83 -15.26 10.86
C ASN A 173 -2.28 -15.70 11.13
N ALA A 174 -2.79 -15.56 12.36
CA ALA A 174 -4.21 -15.76 12.64
C ALA A 174 -5.12 -14.76 11.88
N GLU A 175 -4.72 -13.49 11.82
CA GLU A 175 -5.42 -12.46 11.04
C GLU A 175 -5.35 -12.75 9.52
N LEU A 176 -4.21 -13.22 9.01
CA LEU A 176 -4.09 -13.62 7.60
C LEU A 176 -5.06 -14.76 7.24
N GLN A 177 -5.22 -15.76 8.11
CA GLN A 177 -6.19 -16.83 7.90
C GLN A 177 -7.64 -16.31 7.91
N ARG A 178 -7.98 -15.43 8.87
CA ARG A 178 -9.31 -14.80 8.96
C ARG A 178 -9.64 -13.99 7.69
N LEU A 179 -8.69 -13.19 7.21
CA LEU A 179 -8.86 -12.41 5.98
C LEU A 179 -8.94 -13.28 4.72
N THR A 180 -8.15 -14.36 4.63
CA THR A 180 -8.23 -15.35 3.55
C THR A 180 -9.64 -15.96 3.48
N GLY A 181 -10.20 -16.34 4.63
CA GLY A 181 -11.58 -16.82 4.74
C GLY A 181 -12.62 -15.79 4.29
N ILE A 182 -12.44 -14.52 4.66
CA ILE A 182 -13.30 -13.42 4.20
C ILE A 182 -13.24 -13.26 2.68
N TYR A 183 -12.06 -13.31 2.05
CA TYR A 183 -11.96 -13.22 0.59
C TYR A 183 -12.58 -14.43 -0.13
N LYS A 184 -12.37 -15.66 0.37
CA LYS A 184 -13.05 -16.87 -0.15
C LYS A 184 -14.59 -16.73 -0.04
N ASN A 185 -15.10 -16.17 1.07
CA ASN A 185 -16.53 -15.89 1.25
C ASN A 185 -17.07 -14.77 0.34
N ILE A 186 -16.30 -13.71 0.08
CA ILE A 186 -16.70 -12.61 -0.83
C ILE A 186 -16.88 -13.12 -2.27
N LEU A 187 -15.99 -14.00 -2.74
CA LEU A 187 -16.13 -14.65 -4.06
C LEU A 187 -17.39 -15.52 -4.12
N LYS A 188 -17.57 -16.42 -3.14
CA LYS A 188 -18.73 -17.30 -3.02
C LYS A 188 -20.06 -16.52 -2.98
N ASN A 189 -20.14 -15.46 -2.20
CA ASN A 189 -21.36 -14.66 -2.03
C ASN A 189 -21.72 -13.81 -3.26
N SER A 190 -20.77 -13.60 -4.18
CA SER A 190 -21.01 -13.02 -5.51
C SER A 190 -21.10 -14.09 -6.61
N ASN A 191 -21.34 -15.36 -6.26
CA ASN A 191 -21.45 -16.49 -7.19
C ASN A 191 -20.24 -16.73 -8.11
N VAL A 192 -19.04 -16.25 -7.71
CA VAL A 192 -17.80 -16.51 -8.46
C VAL A 192 -17.27 -17.89 -8.10
N GLN A 193 -17.04 -18.75 -9.10
CA GLN A 193 -16.44 -20.07 -8.87
C GLN A 193 -14.94 -19.93 -8.60
N LEU A 194 -14.54 -20.11 -7.34
CA LEU A 194 -13.13 -20.28 -6.97
C LEU A 194 -12.65 -21.68 -7.35
N ILE A 195 -11.52 -21.76 -8.04
CA ILE A 195 -10.79 -22.98 -8.39
C ILE A 195 -9.40 -22.86 -7.73
N GLU A 196 -8.94 -23.90 -7.05
CA GLU A 196 -7.58 -23.93 -6.49
C GLU A 196 -6.66 -24.68 -7.48
N GLY A 197 -5.52 -24.09 -7.84
CA GLY A 197 -4.56 -24.64 -8.81
C GLY A 197 -3.86 -23.59 -9.67
N ARG A 198 -2.90 -23.99 -10.52
CA ARG A 198 -2.13 -23.08 -11.39
C ARG A 198 -2.80 -22.89 -12.75
N GLY A 199 -3.42 -21.73 -12.94
CA GLY A 199 -3.95 -21.31 -14.24
C GLY A 199 -2.84 -21.03 -15.27
N LYS A 200 -2.96 -21.65 -16.45
CA LYS A 200 -2.12 -21.46 -17.63
C LYS A 200 -3.02 -21.28 -18.85
N ILE A 201 -2.80 -20.24 -19.64
CA ILE A 201 -3.52 -20.02 -20.90
C ILE A 201 -2.95 -20.99 -21.95
N VAL A 202 -3.81 -21.71 -22.68
CA VAL A 202 -3.40 -22.69 -23.71
C VAL A 202 -3.83 -22.29 -25.12
N ASP A 203 -4.90 -21.51 -25.24
CA ASP A 203 -5.34 -20.82 -26.45
C ASP A 203 -6.03 -19.49 -26.05
N PRO A 204 -6.41 -18.59 -26.97
CA PRO A 204 -7.01 -17.29 -26.64
C PRO A 204 -8.29 -17.33 -25.76
N HIS A 205 -8.95 -18.49 -25.65
CA HIS A 205 -10.20 -18.68 -24.91
C HIS A 205 -10.17 -19.82 -23.88
N THR A 206 -9.08 -20.58 -23.77
CA THR A 206 -8.99 -21.72 -22.83
C THR A 206 -7.89 -21.55 -21.78
N VAL A 207 -8.24 -21.80 -20.52
CA VAL A 207 -7.32 -21.89 -19.39
C VAL A 207 -7.26 -23.34 -18.89
N ASP A 208 -6.05 -23.88 -18.82
CA ASP A 208 -5.72 -25.10 -18.08
C ASP A 208 -5.50 -24.76 -16.61
N VAL A 209 -6.15 -25.48 -15.69
CA VAL A 209 -5.84 -25.48 -14.26
C VAL A 209 -5.53 -26.90 -13.83
N ASP A 210 -4.25 -27.15 -13.55
CA ASP A 210 -3.70 -28.43 -13.08
C ASP A 210 -4.16 -29.66 -13.87
N GLY A 211 -4.27 -29.52 -15.21
CA GLY A 211 -4.64 -30.58 -16.15
C GLY A 211 -6.12 -30.56 -16.56
N LYS A 212 -6.94 -29.65 -16.02
CA LYS A 212 -8.33 -29.46 -16.41
C LYS A 212 -8.52 -28.18 -17.20
N LEU A 213 -9.00 -28.33 -18.44
CA LEU A 213 -9.36 -27.21 -19.31
C LEU A 213 -10.70 -26.57 -18.92
N TYR A 214 -10.76 -25.26 -19.07
CA TYR A 214 -11.93 -24.41 -18.87
C TYR A 214 -11.97 -23.34 -19.96
N THR A 215 -13.11 -23.17 -20.62
CA THR A 215 -13.29 -22.23 -21.73
C THR A 215 -14.00 -20.94 -21.29
N ALA A 216 -13.59 -19.79 -21.83
CA ALA A 216 -14.14 -18.51 -21.44
C ALA A 216 -14.17 -17.46 -22.56
N ARG A 217 -15.23 -16.64 -22.57
CA ARG A 217 -15.37 -15.51 -23.51
C ARG A 217 -14.24 -14.48 -23.33
N HIS A 218 -13.84 -14.23 -22.09
CA HIS A 218 -12.73 -13.35 -21.72
C HIS A 218 -11.85 -13.99 -20.65
N ILE A 219 -10.53 -13.77 -20.74
CA ILE A 219 -9.54 -14.19 -19.74
C ILE A 219 -8.93 -12.93 -19.11
N LEU A 220 -8.85 -12.89 -17.78
CA LEU A 220 -8.22 -11.81 -17.03
C LEU A 220 -6.99 -12.31 -16.27
N VAL A 221 -5.83 -11.74 -16.58
CA VAL A 221 -4.57 -12.01 -15.89
C VAL A 221 -4.37 -10.99 -14.76
N SER A 222 -4.40 -11.44 -13.51
CA SER A 222 -4.19 -10.62 -12.31
C SER A 222 -3.17 -11.25 -11.34
N VAL A 223 -2.21 -12.01 -11.88
CA VAL A 223 -1.16 -12.76 -11.15
C VAL A 223 -0.14 -11.89 -10.42
N GLY A 224 -0.23 -10.56 -10.55
CA GLY A 224 0.60 -9.59 -9.83
C GLY A 224 2.09 -9.64 -10.17
N GLY A 225 2.93 -9.35 -9.17
CA GLY A 225 4.38 -9.40 -9.26
C GLY A 225 5.05 -9.97 -8.00
N ARG A 226 6.26 -10.50 -8.16
CA ARG A 226 7.08 -11.15 -7.10
C ARG A 226 8.33 -10.34 -6.78
N PRO A 227 8.95 -10.52 -5.59
CA PRO A 227 10.24 -9.90 -5.28
C PRO A 227 11.33 -10.24 -6.30
N PHE A 228 12.37 -9.40 -6.36
CA PHE A 228 13.56 -9.67 -7.14
C PHE A 228 14.83 -9.62 -6.26
N ILE A 229 15.46 -10.79 -6.12
CA ILE A 229 16.84 -10.94 -5.65
C ILE A 229 17.75 -10.92 -6.91
N PRO A 230 18.77 -10.06 -6.98
CA PRO A 230 19.76 -10.08 -8.05
C PRO A 230 20.60 -11.36 -8.02
N ASP A 231 20.92 -11.87 -9.21
CA ASP A 231 21.83 -13.00 -9.38
C ASP A 231 23.28 -12.55 -9.08
N ILE A 232 23.74 -12.88 -7.88
CA ILE A 232 25.11 -12.66 -7.38
C ILE A 232 25.54 -13.87 -6.53
N PRO A 233 26.84 -14.15 -6.37
CA PRO A 233 27.32 -15.24 -5.51
C PRO A 233 26.78 -15.13 -4.07
N GLY A 234 26.25 -16.24 -3.54
CA GLY A 234 25.67 -16.31 -2.19
C GLY A 234 24.26 -15.71 -2.05
N SER A 235 23.63 -15.25 -3.15
CA SER A 235 22.26 -14.72 -3.11
C SER A 235 21.23 -15.74 -2.59
N GLU A 236 21.53 -17.04 -2.67
CA GLU A 236 20.78 -18.15 -2.06
C GLU A 236 20.80 -18.17 -0.52
N HIS A 237 21.62 -17.33 0.12
CA HIS A 237 21.61 -17.11 1.58
C HIS A 237 20.77 -15.91 2.01
N ALA A 238 20.20 -15.16 1.06
CA ALA A 238 19.45 -13.94 1.33
C ALA A 238 17.94 -14.17 1.30
N ILE A 239 17.19 -13.28 1.97
CA ILE A 239 15.73 -13.28 2.04
C ILE A 239 15.14 -12.16 1.18
N ASP A 240 13.84 -12.25 0.89
CA ASP A 240 13.06 -11.19 0.26
C ASP A 240 11.98 -10.63 1.20
N SER A 241 11.10 -9.79 0.68
CA SER A 241 9.98 -9.20 1.45
C SER A 241 8.90 -10.20 1.85
N ASP A 242 8.74 -11.29 1.11
CA ASP A 242 7.70 -12.27 1.38
C ASP A 242 8.19 -13.19 2.52
N ALA A 243 9.47 -13.57 2.53
CA ALA A 243 10.13 -14.27 3.64
C ALA A 243 10.35 -13.40 4.90
N ALA A 244 10.69 -12.12 4.75
CA ALA A 244 10.89 -11.20 5.90
C ALA A 244 9.63 -10.97 6.74
N LEU A 245 8.43 -11.29 6.22
CA LEU A 245 7.17 -11.25 6.97
C LEU A 245 6.92 -12.48 7.84
N ASP A 246 7.65 -13.57 7.66
CA ASP A 246 7.35 -14.88 8.27
C ASP A 246 8.59 -15.53 8.91
N LEU A 247 9.60 -14.73 9.28
CA LEU A 247 10.79 -15.19 9.99
C LEU A 247 10.42 -15.84 11.34
N PRO A 248 11.05 -16.97 11.72
CA PRO A 248 10.77 -17.64 12.99
C PRO A 248 11.26 -16.85 14.21
N SER A 249 12.27 -15.99 14.02
CA SER A 249 12.84 -15.11 15.04
C SER A 249 13.06 -13.71 14.46
N LYS A 250 13.07 -12.69 15.33
CA LYS A 250 13.47 -11.34 14.95
C LYS A 250 14.97 -11.35 14.60
N PRO A 251 15.41 -10.66 13.53
CA PRO A 251 16.83 -10.39 13.31
C PRO A 251 17.46 -9.67 14.51
N GLU A 252 18.71 -10.00 14.83
CA GLU A 252 19.52 -9.22 15.78
C GLU A 252 20.18 -8.06 15.04
N LYS A 253 20.90 -8.39 13.96
CA LYS A 253 21.48 -7.46 12.99
C LYS A 253 21.03 -7.83 11.57
N ILE A 254 20.64 -6.85 10.74
CA ILE A 254 20.14 -7.07 9.36
C ILE A 254 20.67 -6.05 8.35
N ALA A 255 21.05 -6.53 7.16
CA ALA A 255 21.30 -5.70 5.99
C ALA A 255 20.05 -5.67 5.10
N ILE A 256 19.62 -4.49 4.66
CA ILE A 256 18.49 -4.33 3.74
C ILE A 256 19.00 -3.66 2.45
N VAL A 257 18.99 -4.41 1.36
CA VAL A 257 19.52 -3.99 0.05
C VAL A 257 18.38 -3.46 -0.81
N GLY A 258 18.30 -2.13 -0.94
CA GLY A 258 17.28 -1.45 -1.73
C GLY A 258 16.92 -0.07 -1.18
N GLY A 259 16.56 0.86 -2.06
CA GLY A 259 16.13 2.21 -1.69
C GLY A 259 14.65 2.49 -1.92
N GLY A 260 13.83 1.45 -2.15
CA GLY A 260 12.39 1.57 -2.38
C GLY A 260 11.57 1.60 -1.08
N TYR A 261 10.26 1.84 -1.19
CA TYR A 261 9.35 1.92 -0.05
C TYR A 261 9.43 0.67 0.85
N ILE A 262 9.48 -0.53 0.25
CA ILE A 262 9.63 -1.80 0.97
C ILE A 262 10.87 -1.77 1.89
N ALA A 263 12.01 -1.30 1.38
CA ALA A 263 13.25 -1.28 2.15
C ALA A 263 13.14 -0.38 3.39
N LEU A 264 12.56 0.81 3.24
CA LEU A 264 12.41 1.75 4.36
C LEU A 264 11.33 1.33 5.36
N GLU A 265 10.28 0.66 4.89
CA GLU A 265 9.24 0.08 5.75
C GLU A 265 9.83 -1.05 6.62
N PHE A 266 10.61 -1.97 6.04
CA PHE A 266 11.27 -3.01 6.82
C PHE A 266 12.41 -2.48 7.70
N ALA A 267 13.16 -1.47 7.26
CA ALA A 267 14.16 -0.82 8.09
C ALA A 267 13.52 -0.18 9.34
N GLY A 268 12.40 0.53 9.16
CA GLY A 268 11.60 1.06 10.27
C GLY A 268 11.05 -0.04 11.19
N ILE A 269 10.51 -1.13 10.63
CA ILE A 269 10.02 -2.29 11.41
C ILE A 269 11.13 -2.87 12.28
N PHE A 270 12.27 -3.23 11.72
CA PHE A 270 13.32 -3.92 12.46
C PHE A 270 14.03 -2.98 13.45
N ASN A 271 14.23 -1.70 13.11
CA ASN A 271 14.79 -0.71 14.02
C ASN A 271 13.84 -0.38 15.20
N GLY A 272 12.56 -0.17 14.91
CA GLY A 272 11.52 0.01 15.95
C GLY A 272 11.28 -1.24 16.80
N LEU A 273 11.70 -2.43 16.34
CA LEU A 273 11.78 -3.65 17.15
C LEU A 273 13.20 -3.89 17.71
N LYS A 274 14.00 -2.82 17.85
CA LYS A 274 15.35 -2.79 18.45
C LYS A 274 16.26 -3.90 17.88
N SER A 275 16.47 -3.82 16.56
CA SER A 275 17.47 -4.59 15.80
C SER A 275 18.50 -3.62 15.23
N ASP A 276 19.74 -4.06 15.03
CA ASP A 276 20.75 -3.31 14.29
C ASP A 276 20.43 -3.38 12.78
N VAL A 277 20.32 -2.22 12.10
CA VAL A 277 19.78 -2.11 10.73
C VAL A 277 20.69 -1.26 9.85
N HIS A 278 21.30 -1.90 8.85
CA HIS A 278 22.03 -1.24 7.78
C HIS A 278 21.21 -1.26 6.47
N VAL A 279 21.09 -0.12 5.78
CA VAL A 279 20.35 0.01 4.52
C VAL A 279 21.29 0.37 3.36
N PHE A 280 21.46 -0.54 2.41
CA PHE A 280 22.38 -0.43 1.28
C PHE A 280 21.65 0.05 0.01
N ILE A 281 22.09 1.19 -0.54
CA ILE A 281 21.47 1.79 -1.73
C ILE A 281 22.51 2.17 -2.80
N ARG A 282 22.30 1.70 -4.04
CA ARG A 282 23.14 2.02 -5.21
C ARG A 282 23.03 3.47 -5.73
N GLN A 283 22.45 4.38 -4.94
CA GLN A 283 22.15 5.77 -5.31
C GLN A 283 22.51 6.68 -4.14
N LYS A 284 22.65 7.98 -4.40
CA LYS A 284 22.88 8.98 -3.34
C LYS A 284 21.70 9.13 -2.35
N LYS A 285 20.46 8.91 -2.81
CA LYS A 285 19.23 9.09 -2.02
C LYS A 285 18.27 7.91 -2.15
N VAL A 286 17.45 7.72 -1.13
CA VAL A 286 16.30 6.80 -1.09
C VAL A 286 15.14 7.28 -1.96
N LEU A 287 14.11 6.44 -2.12
CA LEU A 287 12.80 6.71 -2.73
C LEU A 287 12.84 7.45 -4.08
N ARG A 288 13.70 7.01 -5.00
CA ARG A 288 13.79 7.56 -6.38
C ARG A 288 12.40 7.65 -7.04
N GLY A 289 11.99 8.87 -7.40
CA GLY A 289 10.68 9.18 -7.99
C GLY A 289 9.71 9.91 -7.06
N PHE A 290 10.05 10.03 -5.78
CA PHE A 290 9.43 10.97 -4.84
C PHE A 290 10.13 12.35 -4.96
N ASP A 291 9.50 13.37 -4.38
CA ASP A 291 10.02 14.75 -4.30
C ASP A 291 11.39 14.80 -3.58
N GLU A 292 12.34 15.59 -4.09
CA GLU A 292 13.73 15.54 -3.65
C GLU A 292 13.94 15.97 -2.18
N GLU A 293 13.14 16.91 -1.65
CA GLU A 293 13.23 17.35 -0.24
C GLU A 293 12.67 16.29 0.72
N ILE A 294 11.57 15.62 0.34
CA ILE A 294 10.99 14.51 1.11
C ILE A 294 11.99 13.35 1.23
N ARG A 295 12.78 13.13 0.18
CA ARG A 295 13.79 12.04 0.11
C ARG A 295 15.01 12.31 0.97
N ASP A 296 15.48 13.55 1.04
CA ASP A 296 16.54 13.94 1.96
C ASP A 296 16.02 13.87 3.40
N PHE A 297 14.86 14.47 3.67
CA PHE A 297 14.28 14.56 5.01
C PHE A 297 13.99 13.18 5.62
N VAL A 298 13.37 12.25 4.88
CA VAL A 298 13.11 10.91 5.43
C VAL A 298 14.42 10.13 5.69
N GLY A 299 15.45 10.33 4.86
CA GLY A 299 16.77 9.74 5.06
C GLY A 299 17.43 10.25 6.34
N GLU A 300 17.42 11.58 6.54
CA GLU A 300 17.91 12.23 7.76
C GLU A 300 17.16 11.73 9.01
N GLN A 301 15.82 11.78 9.00
CA GLN A 301 15.02 11.37 10.16
C GLN A 301 15.15 9.88 10.49
N MET A 302 15.31 9.00 9.49
CA MET A 302 15.58 7.58 9.73
C MET A 302 17.00 7.33 10.26
N ALA A 303 18.01 8.08 9.79
CA ALA A 303 19.38 8.00 10.30
C ALA A 303 19.47 8.48 11.75
N LEU A 304 18.80 9.59 12.09
CA LEU A 304 18.67 10.10 13.47
C LEU A 304 17.97 9.11 14.42
N ARG A 305 17.17 8.18 13.88
CA ARG A 305 16.51 7.09 14.61
C ARG A 305 17.35 5.80 14.69
N GLY A 306 18.60 5.81 14.22
CA GLY A 306 19.58 4.72 14.40
C GLY A 306 19.82 3.83 13.17
N ILE A 307 19.23 4.12 12.01
CA ILE A 307 19.36 3.30 10.80
C ILE A 307 20.61 3.73 10.01
N GLU A 308 21.56 2.82 9.79
CA GLU A 308 22.83 3.13 9.12
C GLU A 308 22.70 3.05 7.59
N PHE A 309 22.83 4.19 6.89
CA PHE A 309 22.65 4.26 5.44
C PHE A 309 23.97 4.15 4.66
N HIS A 310 24.11 3.05 3.92
CA HIS A 310 25.21 2.76 3.00
C HIS A 310 24.85 3.28 1.60
N THR A 311 25.16 4.55 1.35
CA THR A 311 24.79 5.23 0.10
C THR A 311 25.82 5.05 -1.02
N GLU A 312 25.34 5.01 -2.26
CA GLU A 312 26.13 4.67 -3.46
C GLU A 312 26.86 3.31 -3.36
N GLU A 313 26.28 2.39 -2.60
CA GLU A 313 26.77 1.03 -2.36
C GLU A 313 25.89 0.00 -3.08
N SER A 314 26.53 -0.85 -3.87
CA SER A 314 25.93 -1.92 -4.66
C SER A 314 26.49 -3.27 -4.20
N PRO A 315 25.65 -4.28 -3.98
CA PRO A 315 26.08 -5.61 -3.57
C PRO A 315 26.88 -6.28 -4.69
N GLN A 316 27.90 -7.07 -4.31
CA GLN A 316 28.71 -7.90 -5.21
C GLN A 316 28.62 -9.39 -4.87
N ALA A 317 28.54 -9.72 -3.59
CA ALA A 317 28.33 -11.09 -3.11
C ALA A 317 27.75 -11.07 -1.68
N VAL A 318 27.08 -12.15 -1.31
CA VAL A 318 26.82 -12.52 0.08
C VAL A 318 27.78 -13.65 0.45
N VAL A 319 28.35 -13.60 1.64
CA VAL A 319 29.23 -14.65 2.18
C VAL A 319 28.62 -15.16 3.48
N LYS A 320 28.58 -16.48 3.67
CA LYS A 320 28.18 -17.10 4.93
C LYS A 320 29.39 -17.65 5.66
N SER A 321 29.56 -17.21 6.90
CA SER A 321 30.62 -17.62 7.82
C SER A 321 30.34 -18.98 8.44
N ALA A 322 31.37 -19.61 9.01
CA ALA A 322 31.28 -20.93 9.64
C ALA A 322 30.41 -20.96 10.92
N ASP A 323 30.25 -19.81 11.59
CA ASP A 323 29.33 -19.61 12.72
C ASP A 323 27.87 -19.40 12.28
N GLY A 324 27.61 -19.31 10.97
CA GLY A 324 26.30 -19.06 10.38
C GLY A 324 25.98 -17.60 10.10
N SER A 325 26.82 -16.65 10.54
CA SER A 325 26.67 -15.22 10.25
C SER A 325 26.84 -14.91 8.75
N LEU A 326 26.27 -13.79 8.31
CA LEU A 326 26.33 -13.32 6.94
C LEU A 326 27.14 -12.02 6.83
N SER A 327 27.88 -11.90 5.73
CA SER A 327 28.61 -10.69 5.35
C SER A 327 28.18 -10.24 3.95
N LEU A 328 27.93 -8.93 3.80
CA LEU A 328 27.60 -8.32 2.52
C LEU A 328 28.86 -7.68 1.93
N LYS A 329 29.34 -8.20 0.81
CA LYS A 329 30.39 -7.56 0.01
C LYS A 329 29.76 -6.55 -0.95
N THR A 330 30.27 -5.32 -0.95
CA THR A 330 29.84 -4.22 -1.81
C THR A 330 30.95 -3.78 -2.77
N ASN A 331 30.70 -2.73 -3.55
CA ASN A 331 31.72 -2.05 -4.35
C ASN A 331 32.65 -1.12 -3.53
N LYS A 332 32.41 -0.92 -2.23
CA LYS A 332 33.26 -0.09 -1.35
C LYS A 332 33.97 -0.89 -0.25
N GLY A 333 33.43 -2.04 0.17
CA GLY A 333 34.06 -2.89 1.18
C GLY A 333 33.28 -4.20 1.43
N THR A 334 33.41 -4.72 2.64
CA THR A 334 32.58 -5.80 3.18
C THR A 334 32.06 -5.35 4.54
N VAL A 335 30.78 -5.57 4.81
CA VAL A 335 30.18 -5.35 6.14
C VAL A 335 29.70 -6.69 6.69
N GLU A 336 29.99 -6.95 7.96
CA GLU A 336 29.94 -8.30 8.55
C GLU A 336 29.01 -8.40 9.77
N GLY A 337 28.74 -9.64 10.19
CA GLY A 337 27.98 -9.97 11.41
C GLY A 337 26.47 -9.90 11.25
N PHE A 338 25.93 -9.92 10.02
CA PHE A 338 24.49 -9.91 9.80
C PHE A 338 23.87 -11.27 10.16
N SER A 339 22.76 -11.26 10.89
CA SER A 339 21.91 -12.45 11.06
C SER A 339 21.11 -12.76 9.79
N HIS A 340 20.75 -11.70 9.03
CA HIS A 340 19.93 -11.76 7.83
C HIS A 340 20.39 -10.71 6.80
N ILE A 341 20.28 -11.02 5.52
CA ILE A 341 20.44 -10.07 4.42
C ILE A 341 19.16 -10.11 3.57
N MET A 342 18.48 -8.98 3.45
CA MET A 342 17.19 -8.85 2.77
C MET A 342 17.33 -8.05 1.47
N PHE A 343 16.86 -8.59 0.35
CA PHE A 343 16.79 -7.85 -0.92
C PHE A 343 15.40 -7.26 -1.14
N ALA A 344 15.34 -5.94 -1.13
CA ALA A 344 14.16 -5.11 -1.42
C ALA A 344 14.38 -4.30 -2.73
N THR A 345 15.05 -4.91 -3.72
CA THR A 345 15.55 -4.19 -4.91
C THR A 345 14.46 -3.89 -5.97
N GLY A 346 13.29 -4.51 -5.83
CA GLY A 346 12.13 -4.30 -6.68
C GLY A 346 11.18 -5.50 -6.67
N ARG A 347 10.12 -5.42 -7.47
CA ARG A 347 9.27 -6.57 -7.84
C ARG A 347 9.24 -6.68 -9.37
N LYS A 348 9.04 -7.89 -9.89
CA LYS A 348 8.87 -8.18 -11.33
C LYS A 348 7.48 -8.76 -11.59
N PRO A 349 6.82 -8.42 -12.71
CA PRO A 349 5.58 -9.07 -13.16
C PRO A 349 5.67 -10.60 -13.15
N ASN A 350 4.62 -11.27 -12.71
CA ASN A 350 4.58 -12.71 -12.50
C ASN A 350 4.09 -13.47 -13.76
N THR A 351 4.67 -13.16 -14.92
CA THR A 351 4.20 -13.61 -16.26
C THR A 351 4.78 -14.95 -16.72
N LYS A 352 5.79 -15.49 -16.03
CA LYS A 352 6.47 -16.72 -16.45
C LYS A 352 5.58 -17.96 -16.40
N ASN A 353 5.69 -18.80 -17.42
CA ASN A 353 5.10 -20.15 -17.48
C ASN A 353 3.57 -20.19 -17.30
N ILE A 354 2.86 -19.11 -17.67
CA ILE A 354 1.38 -19.08 -17.73
C ILE A 354 0.83 -18.97 -19.15
N GLY A 355 1.67 -19.20 -20.18
CA GLY A 355 1.26 -19.45 -21.57
C GLY A 355 0.98 -18.22 -22.44
N LEU A 356 1.34 -17.02 -21.96
CA LEU A 356 1.11 -15.74 -22.63
C LEU A 356 1.83 -15.68 -23.99
N GLU A 357 3.08 -16.12 -24.01
CA GLU A 357 3.96 -16.10 -25.18
C GLU A 357 3.44 -17.03 -26.28
N SER A 358 2.94 -18.22 -25.90
CA SER A 358 2.38 -19.22 -26.82
C SER A 358 1.08 -18.80 -27.50
N VAL A 359 0.33 -17.85 -26.92
CA VAL A 359 -0.93 -17.33 -27.50
C VAL A 359 -0.79 -15.94 -28.11
N GLY A 360 0.42 -15.38 -28.17
CA GLY A 360 0.68 -14.09 -28.82
C GLY A 360 0.38 -12.85 -27.98
N VAL A 361 0.33 -12.97 -26.64
CA VAL A 361 0.32 -11.80 -25.75
C VAL A 361 1.69 -11.15 -25.75
N LYS A 362 1.75 -9.85 -26.04
CA LYS A 362 2.98 -9.06 -26.00
C LYS A 362 3.45 -8.82 -24.56
N ILE A 363 4.74 -9.04 -24.35
CA ILE A 363 5.43 -8.87 -23.08
C ILE A 363 6.56 -7.85 -23.25
N ASP A 364 6.66 -6.88 -22.35
CA ASP A 364 7.67 -5.83 -22.39
C ASP A 364 9.06 -6.31 -21.91
N LYS A 365 10.07 -5.43 -22.00
CA LYS A 365 11.46 -5.75 -21.59
C LYS A 365 11.65 -5.98 -20.08
N LYS A 366 10.67 -5.66 -19.24
CA LYS A 366 10.66 -5.96 -17.79
C LYS A 366 9.93 -7.28 -17.47
N GLY A 367 9.15 -7.80 -18.42
CA GLY A 367 8.26 -8.94 -18.25
C GLY A 367 6.78 -8.56 -18.06
N ALA A 368 6.39 -7.29 -18.20
CA ALA A 368 5.01 -6.83 -18.03
C ALA A 368 4.15 -7.17 -19.25
N ILE A 369 2.85 -7.40 -19.05
CA ILE A 369 1.90 -7.54 -20.16
C ILE A 369 1.65 -6.15 -20.78
N GLU A 370 1.91 -6.00 -22.07
CA GLU A 370 1.54 -4.79 -22.81
C GLU A 370 0.02 -4.72 -22.93
N VAL A 371 -0.58 -3.62 -22.42
CA VAL A 371 -2.02 -3.38 -22.48
C VAL A 371 -2.35 -1.99 -23.01
N ASN A 372 -3.52 -1.87 -23.63
CA ASN A 372 -4.10 -0.58 -23.99
C ASN A 372 -4.68 0.18 -22.77
N GLU A 373 -5.19 1.38 -23.01
CA GLU A 373 -5.81 2.25 -22.01
C GLU A 373 -7.07 1.66 -21.31
N TYR A 374 -7.69 0.61 -21.87
CA TYR A 374 -8.79 -0.13 -21.25
C TYR A 374 -8.32 -1.41 -20.53
N SER A 375 -7.01 -1.69 -20.51
CA SER A 375 -6.39 -2.89 -19.92
C SER A 375 -6.55 -4.19 -20.73
N GLN A 376 -6.85 -4.08 -22.02
CA GLN A 376 -6.85 -5.21 -22.98
C GLN A 376 -5.43 -5.46 -23.50
N SER A 377 -5.03 -6.71 -23.67
CA SER A 377 -3.72 -7.08 -24.25
C SER A 377 -3.71 -7.03 -25.78
N SER A 378 -2.62 -7.50 -26.42
CA SER A 378 -2.56 -7.72 -27.87
C SER A 378 -3.49 -8.83 -28.39
N VAL A 379 -4.01 -9.68 -27.50
CA VAL A 379 -4.99 -10.73 -27.83
C VAL A 379 -6.37 -10.25 -27.36
N PRO A 380 -7.38 -10.05 -28.24
CA PRO A 380 -8.61 -9.35 -27.89
C PRO A 380 -9.44 -9.94 -26.74
N SER A 381 -9.34 -11.25 -26.51
CA SER A 381 -10.00 -11.98 -25.43
C SER A 381 -9.25 -11.91 -24.09
N ILE A 382 -7.96 -11.55 -24.08
CA ILE A 382 -7.08 -11.56 -22.90
C ILE A 382 -6.83 -10.14 -22.40
N TRP A 383 -7.04 -9.93 -21.11
CA TRP A 383 -6.93 -8.66 -20.39
C TRP A 383 -5.97 -8.80 -19.21
N ALA A 384 -5.39 -7.71 -18.72
CA ALA A 384 -4.46 -7.76 -17.59
C ALA A 384 -4.56 -6.53 -16.67
N VAL A 385 -4.52 -6.72 -15.35
CA VAL A 385 -4.67 -5.65 -14.34
C VAL A 385 -3.74 -5.81 -13.14
N GLY A 386 -3.39 -4.70 -12.50
CA GLY A 386 -2.44 -4.61 -11.38
C GLY A 386 -0.99 -4.82 -11.81
N ASP A 387 -0.14 -5.21 -10.86
CA ASP A 387 1.33 -5.26 -10.97
C ASP A 387 1.87 -6.08 -12.15
N VAL A 388 1.06 -6.96 -12.77
CA VAL A 388 1.45 -7.70 -13.98
C VAL A 388 1.60 -6.79 -15.22
N THR A 389 1.04 -5.58 -15.17
CA THR A 389 1.13 -4.55 -16.22
C THR A 389 2.23 -3.51 -15.98
N ASP A 390 2.89 -3.54 -14.81
CA ASP A 390 3.88 -2.56 -14.34
C ASP A 390 3.52 -1.07 -14.57
N ARG A 391 2.22 -0.74 -14.38
CA ARG A 391 1.68 0.63 -14.49
C ARG A 391 1.90 1.42 -13.19
N ILE A 392 0.98 1.29 -12.23
CA ILE A 392 1.18 1.79 -10.86
C ILE A 392 0.86 0.63 -9.91
N ASN A 393 1.90 0.04 -9.34
CA ASN A 393 1.84 -1.20 -8.56
C ASN A 393 1.33 -0.94 -7.13
N LEU A 394 0.07 -0.48 -7.03
CA LEU A 394 -0.65 -0.15 -5.80
C LEU A 394 -2.01 -0.84 -5.80
N THR A 395 -2.40 -1.40 -4.65
CA THR A 395 -3.68 -2.10 -4.52
C THR A 395 -4.91 -1.24 -4.86
N PRO A 396 -5.04 0.02 -4.41
CA PRO A 396 -6.15 0.88 -4.84
C PRO A 396 -6.23 1.07 -6.36
N VAL A 397 -5.10 1.08 -7.07
CA VAL A 397 -5.06 1.15 -8.54
C VAL A 397 -5.53 -0.18 -9.14
N ALA A 398 -5.01 -1.32 -8.69
CA ALA A 398 -5.50 -2.64 -9.15
C ALA A 398 -7.01 -2.83 -8.91
N LEU A 399 -7.54 -2.30 -7.81
CA LEU A 399 -8.99 -2.26 -7.54
C LEU A 399 -9.74 -1.38 -8.54
N MET A 400 -9.24 -0.19 -8.86
CA MET A 400 -9.80 0.71 -9.88
C MET A 400 -9.80 0.06 -11.27
N GLU A 401 -8.67 -0.48 -11.70
CA GLU A 401 -8.51 -1.18 -12.98
C GLU A 401 -9.49 -2.34 -13.12
N GLY A 402 -9.66 -3.15 -12.06
CA GLY A 402 -10.62 -4.26 -12.04
C GLY A 402 -12.09 -3.82 -12.17
N VAL A 403 -12.47 -2.66 -11.60
CA VAL A 403 -13.82 -2.08 -11.79
C VAL A 403 -14.00 -1.52 -13.20
N ALA A 404 -12.98 -0.83 -13.73
CA ALA A 404 -13.00 -0.26 -15.07
C ALA A 404 -13.15 -1.35 -16.16
N LEU A 405 -12.43 -2.46 -16.01
CA LEU A 405 -12.55 -3.64 -16.86
C LEU A 405 -13.96 -4.27 -16.77
N ALA A 406 -14.49 -4.46 -15.55
CA ALA A 406 -15.81 -5.08 -15.37
C ALA A 406 -16.95 -4.24 -16.00
N LYS A 407 -16.87 -2.90 -15.91
CA LYS A 407 -17.77 -1.97 -16.61
C LYS A 407 -17.65 -2.09 -18.14
N THR A 408 -16.42 -2.10 -18.63
CA THR A 408 -16.10 -2.17 -20.07
C THR A 408 -16.66 -3.45 -20.70
N LEU A 409 -16.49 -4.60 -20.05
CA LEU A 409 -16.90 -5.90 -20.58
C LEU A 409 -18.39 -6.23 -20.36
N PHE A 410 -18.97 -5.86 -19.20
CA PHE A 410 -20.27 -6.41 -18.77
C PHE A 410 -21.39 -5.39 -18.57
N LEU A 411 -21.12 -4.08 -18.69
CA LEU A 411 -22.15 -3.03 -18.80
C LEU A 411 -22.19 -2.35 -20.18
N ASN A 412 -21.29 -2.69 -21.10
CA ASN A 412 -21.01 -1.90 -22.31
C ASN A 412 -20.69 -0.43 -21.99
N GLU A 413 -19.97 -0.18 -20.89
CA GLU A 413 -19.48 1.15 -20.47
C GLU A 413 -17.94 1.19 -20.60
N PRO A 414 -17.35 1.49 -21.78
CA PRO A 414 -15.90 1.59 -21.95
C PRO A 414 -15.28 2.59 -20.97
N THR A 415 -14.58 2.05 -19.97
CA THR A 415 -14.07 2.81 -18.83
C THR A 415 -12.56 2.68 -18.78
N LYS A 416 -11.86 3.80 -18.92
CA LYS A 416 -10.40 3.88 -18.72
C LYS A 416 -10.09 4.00 -17.23
N PRO A 417 -9.07 3.31 -16.68
CA PRO A 417 -8.60 3.58 -15.32
C PRO A 417 -7.89 4.95 -15.27
N GLU A 418 -8.07 5.70 -14.18
CA GLU A 418 -7.67 7.12 -14.07
C GLU A 418 -6.48 7.30 -13.12
N TYR A 419 -5.28 7.42 -13.68
CA TYR A 419 -4.01 7.45 -12.95
C TYR A 419 -3.59 8.83 -12.44
N SER A 420 -4.26 9.92 -12.83
CA SER A 420 -3.95 11.25 -12.30
C SER A 420 -4.28 11.36 -10.81
N TYR A 421 -3.43 12.02 -10.03
CA TYR A 421 -3.64 12.29 -8.60
C TYR A 421 -3.99 11.04 -7.77
N VAL A 422 -3.36 9.90 -8.07
CA VAL A 422 -3.40 8.72 -7.19
C VAL A 422 -2.61 9.03 -5.91
N PRO A 423 -3.22 9.05 -4.72
CA PRO A 423 -2.49 9.22 -3.48
C PRO A 423 -1.69 7.94 -3.15
N SER A 424 -0.54 8.12 -2.51
CA SER A 424 0.30 7.03 -2.03
C SER A 424 0.98 7.38 -0.71
N ALA A 425 1.46 6.35 -0.02
CA ALA A 425 2.11 6.48 1.28
C ALA A 425 3.26 5.49 1.41
N VAL A 426 4.27 5.85 2.21
CA VAL A 426 5.35 4.96 2.65
C VAL A 426 5.30 4.92 4.17
N PHE A 427 5.14 3.73 4.74
CA PHE A 427 5.05 3.54 6.18
C PHE A 427 6.45 3.34 6.81
N SER A 428 7.39 4.18 6.37
CA SER A 428 8.66 4.46 7.05
C SER A 428 8.39 5.09 8.43
N GLN A 429 9.44 5.36 9.20
CA GLN A 429 9.32 5.97 10.52
C GLN A 429 10.33 7.13 10.64
N PRO A 430 9.90 8.40 10.44
CA PRO A 430 8.52 8.85 10.19
C PRO A 430 7.92 8.42 8.83
N PRO A 431 6.58 8.29 8.71
CA PRO A 431 5.92 7.89 7.48
C PRO A 431 5.76 9.08 6.51
N ILE A 432 5.52 8.76 5.23
CA ILE A 432 5.28 9.71 4.13
C ILE A 432 3.86 9.54 3.61
N GLY A 433 3.22 10.65 3.24
CA GLY A 433 2.06 10.69 2.35
C GLY A 433 2.29 11.68 1.21
N GLN A 434 1.86 11.33 -0.01
CA GLN A 434 1.98 12.18 -1.20
C GLN A 434 0.80 12.03 -2.15
N VAL A 435 0.48 13.09 -2.90
CA VAL A 435 -0.48 13.07 -4.02
C VAL A 435 -0.14 14.15 -5.04
N GLY A 436 -0.30 13.84 -6.33
CA GLY A 436 0.00 14.77 -7.44
C GLY A 436 1.47 14.72 -7.86
N LEU A 437 1.96 15.84 -8.39
CA LEU A 437 3.32 15.96 -8.96
C LEU A 437 4.36 16.26 -7.89
N THR A 438 5.60 15.78 -8.09
CA THR A 438 6.78 16.34 -7.41
C THR A 438 7.11 17.73 -7.94
N GLU A 439 7.95 18.50 -7.25
CA GLU A 439 8.35 19.82 -7.74
C GLU A 439 9.05 19.75 -9.09
N GLU A 440 9.92 18.77 -9.28
CA GLU A 440 10.69 18.58 -10.52
C GLU A 440 9.74 18.31 -11.71
N GLN A 441 8.73 17.46 -11.50
CA GLN A 441 7.69 17.17 -12.48
C GLN A 441 6.80 18.39 -12.77
N ALA A 442 6.47 19.19 -11.75
CA ALA A 442 5.67 20.38 -11.91
C ALA A 442 6.42 21.50 -12.65
N VAL A 443 7.72 21.68 -12.38
CA VAL A 443 8.60 22.60 -13.13
C VAL A 443 8.78 22.12 -14.58
N GLU A 444 8.92 20.81 -14.80
CA GLU A 444 8.96 20.24 -16.15
C GLU A 444 7.67 20.57 -16.93
N GLN A 445 6.51 20.17 -16.40
CA GLN A 445 5.21 20.21 -17.08
C GLN A 445 4.57 21.60 -17.16
N TYR A 446 4.65 22.42 -16.10
CA TYR A 446 3.99 23.73 -16.00
C TYR A 446 4.96 24.91 -16.08
N GLY A 447 6.25 24.69 -15.80
CA GLY A 447 7.26 25.75 -15.76
C GLY A 447 7.18 26.61 -14.50
N ASP A 448 6.18 27.49 -14.47
CA ASP A 448 6.04 28.50 -13.43
C ASP A 448 5.22 27.96 -12.25
N VAL A 449 5.90 27.76 -11.12
CA VAL A 449 5.32 27.20 -9.89
C VAL A 449 5.71 27.99 -8.65
N ASP A 450 4.80 28.03 -7.69
CA ASP A 450 5.01 28.59 -6.36
C ASP A 450 5.02 27.45 -5.35
N ILE A 451 6.08 27.39 -4.55
CA ILE A 451 6.37 26.30 -3.62
C ILE A 451 6.18 26.81 -2.20
N PHE A 452 5.42 26.09 -1.40
CA PHE A 452 5.19 26.38 0.01
C PHE A 452 5.71 25.20 0.82
N THR A 453 6.55 25.44 1.82
CA THR A 453 7.06 24.40 2.70
C THR A 453 6.95 24.81 4.17
N SER A 454 6.76 23.82 5.05
CA SER A 454 6.88 23.97 6.50
C SER A 454 7.73 22.83 7.06
N ASN A 455 8.55 23.10 8.07
CA ASN A 455 9.45 22.11 8.67
C ASN A 455 9.62 22.37 10.17
N PHE A 456 8.81 21.71 10.99
CA PHE A 456 8.61 22.02 12.40
C PHE A 456 8.83 20.81 13.31
N ARG A 457 9.04 21.05 14.61
CA ARG A 457 8.97 20.01 15.65
C ARG A 457 7.50 19.85 16.05
N PRO A 458 6.86 18.67 15.89
CA PRO A 458 5.45 18.50 16.24
C PRO A 458 5.23 18.64 17.75
N LEU A 459 4.06 19.10 18.17
CA LEU A 459 3.78 19.43 19.58
C LEU A 459 4.07 18.25 20.54
N LYS A 460 3.72 17.02 20.14
CA LYS A 460 4.03 15.77 20.85
C LYS A 460 5.52 15.65 21.21
N ALA A 461 6.40 15.98 20.26
CA ALA A 461 7.85 15.89 20.42
C ALA A 461 8.43 16.94 21.37
N THR A 462 7.68 17.97 21.76
CA THR A 462 8.16 19.00 22.71
C THR A 462 8.33 18.46 24.13
N LEU A 463 7.49 17.51 24.55
CA LEU A 463 7.57 16.85 25.86
C LEU A 463 8.26 15.49 25.78
N SER A 464 8.05 14.71 24.71
CA SER A 464 8.60 13.34 24.61
C SER A 464 10.13 13.25 24.50
N GLY A 465 10.81 14.38 24.26
CA GLY A 465 12.28 14.46 24.15
C GLY A 465 12.85 14.00 22.81
N LEU A 466 12.09 13.28 21.97
CA LEU A 466 12.57 12.79 20.68
C LEU A 466 12.94 13.93 19.70
N PRO A 467 13.91 13.70 18.79
CA PRO A 467 14.38 14.67 17.81
C PRO A 467 13.45 14.85 16.59
N ASP A 468 12.30 14.19 16.59
CA ASP A 468 11.38 14.12 15.44
C ASP A 468 10.98 15.50 14.91
N ARG A 469 10.91 15.59 13.59
CA ARG A 469 10.35 16.73 12.85
C ARG A 469 9.26 16.26 11.88
N THR A 470 8.44 17.21 11.46
CA THR A 470 7.47 17.05 10.37
C THR A 470 7.84 18.03 9.25
N PHE A 471 7.95 17.51 8.01
CA PHE A 471 8.12 18.30 6.80
C PHE A 471 6.85 18.24 5.94
N MET A 472 6.43 19.40 5.42
CA MET A 472 5.26 19.55 4.56
C MET A 472 5.58 20.40 3.35
N LYS A 473 4.93 20.09 2.22
CA LYS A 473 5.14 20.78 0.94
C LYS A 473 3.85 20.85 0.12
N LEU A 474 3.56 22.03 -0.42
CA LEU A 474 2.57 22.26 -1.48
C LEU A 474 3.27 22.83 -2.72
N ILE A 475 2.87 22.34 -3.88
CA ILE A 475 3.36 22.78 -5.19
C ILE A 475 2.15 23.36 -5.95
N VAL A 476 2.23 24.63 -6.33
CA VAL A 476 1.11 25.40 -6.89
C VAL A 476 1.46 25.92 -8.29
N CYS A 477 0.56 25.76 -9.26
CA CYS A 477 0.71 26.34 -10.59
C CYS A 477 0.60 27.86 -10.50
N ALA A 478 1.67 28.61 -10.77
CA ALA A 478 1.67 30.07 -10.62
C ALA A 478 0.64 30.78 -11.53
N LYS A 479 0.36 30.20 -12.72
CA LYS A 479 -0.59 30.76 -13.69
C LYS A 479 -2.07 30.51 -13.35
N THR A 480 -2.40 29.39 -12.70
CA THR A 480 -3.79 28.97 -12.46
C THR A 480 -4.17 28.88 -10.99
N ASN A 481 -3.22 29.12 -10.09
CA ASN A 481 -3.31 28.92 -8.65
C ASN A 481 -3.72 27.51 -8.19
N LYS A 482 -3.88 26.53 -9.09
CA LYS A 482 -4.19 25.14 -8.74
C LYS A 482 -3.07 24.47 -7.97
N VAL A 483 -3.42 23.69 -6.95
CA VAL A 483 -2.47 22.81 -6.25
C VAL A 483 -2.18 21.61 -7.15
N LEU A 484 -0.93 21.45 -7.56
CA LEU A 484 -0.45 20.39 -8.45
C LEU A 484 0.08 19.17 -7.69
N GLY A 485 0.55 19.38 -6.45
CA GLY A 485 1.10 18.33 -5.61
C GLY A 485 1.12 18.72 -4.14
N LEU A 486 0.99 17.71 -3.29
CA LEU A 486 1.12 17.78 -1.84
C LEU A 486 1.98 16.62 -1.37
N HIS A 487 2.97 16.93 -0.53
CA HIS A 487 3.85 15.92 0.07
C HIS A 487 4.04 16.20 1.56
N MET A 488 4.08 15.14 2.36
CA MET A 488 4.22 15.21 3.81
C MET A 488 5.10 14.06 4.32
N CYS A 489 5.99 14.35 5.27
CA CYS A 489 6.72 13.35 6.04
C CYS A 489 6.68 13.71 7.52
N GLY A 490 6.21 12.79 8.37
CA GLY A 490 5.88 13.02 9.77
C GLY A 490 4.73 12.13 10.23
N GLU A 491 4.35 12.21 11.52
CA GLU A 491 3.21 11.45 12.04
C GLU A 491 1.90 11.78 11.28
N ASP A 492 1.05 10.77 11.10
CA ASP A 492 -0.25 10.79 10.40
C ASP A 492 -0.28 11.25 8.92
N SER A 493 0.89 11.50 8.29
CA SER A 493 1.01 11.86 6.86
C SER A 493 0.14 11.04 5.89
N PRO A 494 0.02 9.70 6.01
CA PRO A 494 -0.81 8.90 5.12
C PRO A 494 -2.32 9.21 5.21
N GLU A 495 -2.83 9.44 6.42
CA GLU A 495 -4.25 9.68 6.67
C GLU A 495 -4.63 11.12 6.25
N ILE A 496 -3.78 12.10 6.60
CA ILE A 496 -3.93 13.51 6.24
C ILE A 496 -3.95 13.68 4.71
N THR A 497 -3.03 12.99 4.01
CA THR A 497 -2.94 13.04 2.54
C THR A 497 -4.22 12.53 1.86
N GLN A 498 -4.88 11.51 2.41
CA GLN A 498 -6.10 10.94 1.80
C GLN A 498 -7.26 11.94 1.77
N GLY A 499 -7.34 12.87 2.72
CA GLY A 499 -8.30 13.98 2.67
C GLY A 499 -7.99 14.97 1.53
N PHE A 500 -6.78 15.52 1.53
CA PHE A 500 -6.35 16.50 0.52
C PHE A 500 -6.27 15.94 -0.91
N ALA A 501 -6.08 14.62 -1.08
CA ALA A 501 -6.14 13.97 -2.38
C ALA A 501 -7.48 14.19 -3.10
N VAL A 502 -8.59 14.30 -2.36
CA VAL A 502 -9.91 14.63 -2.94
C VAL A 502 -9.94 16.07 -3.44
N ALA A 503 -9.44 17.03 -2.65
CA ALA A 503 -9.34 18.44 -3.03
C ALA A 503 -8.45 18.66 -4.26
N ILE A 504 -7.29 17.98 -4.31
CA ILE A 504 -6.33 18.10 -5.41
C ILE A 504 -6.86 17.40 -6.68
N LYS A 505 -7.53 16.25 -6.57
CA LYS A 505 -8.18 15.59 -7.72
C LYS A 505 -9.42 16.36 -8.23
N ALA A 506 -10.09 17.13 -7.36
CA ALA A 506 -11.10 18.13 -7.77
C ALA A 506 -10.47 19.37 -8.43
N GLY A 507 -9.15 19.53 -8.37
CA GLY A 507 -8.40 20.61 -9.00
C GLY A 507 -8.56 21.96 -8.31
N LEU A 508 -8.72 21.96 -6.97
CA LEU A 508 -8.82 23.16 -6.15
C LEU A 508 -7.54 24.01 -6.17
N THR A 509 -7.71 25.27 -5.83
CA THR A 509 -6.67 26.29 -5.83
C THR A 509 -6.05 26.49 -4.45
N LYS A 510 -4.88 27.12 -4.41
CA LYS A 510 -4.25 27.54 -3.16
C LYS A 510 -5.13 28.55 -2.42
N ALA A 511 -5.91 29.37 -3.13
CA ALA A 511 -6.95 30.24 -2.56
C ALA A 511 -8.06 29.45 -1.83
N ASP A 512 -8.47 28.28 -2.31
CA ASP A 512 -9.46 27.42 -1.62
C ASP A 512 -8.88 26.83 -0.33
N PHE A 513 -7.60 26.43 -0.36
CA PHE A 513 -6.85 26.01 0.85
C PHE A 513 -6.72 27.20 1.82
N ASP A 514 -6.39 28.40 1.33
CA ASP A 514 -6.26 29.62 2.13
C ASP A 514 -7.59 30.09 2.76
N ALA A 515 -8.73 29.82 2.13
CA ALA A 515 -10.06 30.12 2.64
C ALA A 515 -10.57 29.08 3.66
N THR A 516 -9.91 27.92 3.76
CA THR A 516 -10.28 26.85 4.69
C THR A 516 -9.78 27.16 6.11
N VAL A 517 -10.65 27.07 7.11
CA VAL A 517 -10.29 27.25 8.52
C VAL A 517 -9.59 25.99 9.04
N GLY A 518 -8.42 26.17 9.64
CA GLY A 518 -7.63 25.07 10.22
C GLY A 518 -8.24 24.46 11.49
N ILE A 519 -7.94 23.19 11.75
CA ILE A 519 -8.29 22.51 13.00
C ILE A 519 -7.08 22.61 13.93
N HIS A 520 -7.22 23.36 15.03
CA HIS A 520 -6.11 23.64 15.94
C HIS A 520 -6.22 22.85 17.26
N PRO A 521 -5.12 22.25 17.78
CA PRO A 521 -3.82 22.06 17.16
C PRO A 521 -3.76 20.76 16.33
N THR A 522 -3.41 20.82 15.05
CA THR A 522 -3.13 19.62 14.23
C THR A 522 -2.01 19.86 13.23
N ALA A 523 -1.24 18.83 12.89
CA ALA A 523 -0.25 18.93 11.82
C ALA A 523 -0.91 19.33 10.47
N ALA A 524 -2.14 18.90 10.22
CA ALA A 524 -2.87 19.17 8.98
C ALA A 524 -3.24 20.65 8.78
N GLU A 525 -3.27 21.48 9.83
CA GLU A 525 -3.62 22.90 9.71
C GLU A 525 -2.58 23.70 8.91
N GLU A 526 -1.32 23.25 8.91
CA GLU A 526 -0.21 23.87 8.16
C GLU A 526 -0.53 24.02 6.66
N PHE A 527 -1.21 23.03 6.06
CA PHE A 527 -1.59 23.09 4.64
C PHE A 527 -2.58 24.21 4.31
N VAL A 528 -3.34 24.70 5.30
CA VAL A 528 -4.29 25.83 5.14
C VAL A 528 -3.79 27.13 5.81
N THR A 529 -2.61 27.12 6.44
CA THR A 529 -1.96 28.30 7.03
C THR A 529 -0.69 28.76 6.30
N MET A 530 -0.08 27.95 5.43
CA MET A 530 1.05 28.36 4.58
C MET A 530 0.67 29.50 3.60
N ARG A 531 0.76 30.77 4.02
CA ARG A 531 0.32 31.95 3.24
C ARG A 531 1.33 32.45 2.21
N THR A 532 2.62 32.29 2.47
CA THR A 532 3.71 32.82 1.63
C THR A 532 4.50 31.68 1.00
N PRO A 533 4.74 31.66 -0.32
CA PRO A 533 5.59 30.65 -0.93
C PRO A 533 7.05 30.85 -0.50
N THR A 534 7.68 29.77 -0.04
CA THR A 534 9.07 29.74 0.43
C THR A 534 10.06 29.86 -0.72
N ARG A 535 9.66 29.45 -1.93
CA ARG A 535 10.35 29.80 -3.19
C ARG A 535 9.37 29.91 -4.36
N LYS A 536 9.76 30.71 -5.36
CA LYS A 536 9.04 30.88 -6.63
C LYS A 536 9.95 30.47 -7.76
N ILE A 537 9.52 29.52 -8.58
CA ILE A 537 10.25 29.08 -9.77
C ILE A 537 9.56 29.69 -10.99
N ARG A 538 10.34 30.30 -11.88
CA ARG A 538 9.86 30.89 -13.12
C ARG A 538 10.81 30.49 -14.25
N LYS A 539 10.28 30.00 -15.38
CA LYS A 539 11.08 29.77 -16.58
C LYS A 539 11.32 31.11 -17.26
N THR A 540 12.54 31.62 -17.17
CA THR A 540 12.97 32.80 -17.95
C THR A 540 12.91 32.47 -19.44
N ASN A 541 11.99 33.13 -20.16
CA ASN A 541 11.96 33.05 -21.62
C ASN A 541 13.26 33.62 -22.20
N PRO A 542 14.03 32.89 -23.03
CA PRO A 542 15.28 33.39 -23.60
C PRO A 542 15.14 34.56 -24.59
N SER A 543 13.92 35.08 -24.79
CA SER A 543 13.57 36.09 -25.80
C SER A 543 13.48 37.53 -25.29
N GLU A 544 13.46 37.77 -23.97
CA GLU A 544 13.38 39.12 -23.38
C GLU A 544 14.77 39.64 -22.96
N GLY A 545 15.78 39.36 -23.79
CA GLY A 545 17.21 39.49 -23.47
C GLY A 545 18.05 40.33 -24.45
N ARG A 546 17.43 41.16 -25.29
CA ARG A 546 18.12 42.20 -26.12
C ARG A 546 17.13 43.22 -26.69
N SER A 547 17.04 44.39 -26.05
CA SER A 547 16.46 45.60 -26.65
C SER A 547 17.56 46.41 -27.34
N GLU A 548 17.46 46.62 -28.66
CA GLU A 548 18.40 47.45 -29.43
C GLU A 548 18.16 48.95 -29.18
N SER A 549 18.49 49.45 -27.97
CA SER A 549 18.21 50.85 -27.59
C SER A 549 19.25 51.56 -26.71
N GLU A 550 20.42 50.98 -26.46
CA GLU A 550 21.49 51.62 -25.64
C GLU A 550 22.88 51.66 -26.31
N VAL A 551 22.94 51.94 -27.62
CA VAL A 551 24.22 52.26 -28.32
C VAL A 551 24.05 53.44 -29.28
N LYS A 552 23.86 54.67 -28.73
CA LYS A 552 24.19 55.98 -29.35
C LYS A 552 23.76 57.17 -28.46
N ALA A 553 24.59 57.54 -27.48
CA ALA A 553 24.37 58.78 -26.69
C ALA A 553 25.65 59.41 -26.08
N VAL A 554 26.86 59.01 -26.49
CA VAL A 554 28.13 59.60 -26.00
C VAL A 554 29.13 59.77 -27.16
N ALA A 555 28.82 60.68 -28.10
CA ALA A 555 29.75 61.15 -29.14
C ALA A 555 29.22 62.46 -29.77
N GLY A 556 29.88 63.59 -29.48
CA GLY A 556 29.43 64.93 -29.88
C GLY A 556 28.40 65.51 -28.89
N THR A 557 28.53 66.74 -28.40
CA THR A 557 29.56 67.79 -28.63
C THR A 557 29.97 68.44 -27.32
#